data_AF-A0AAE8MY44-F1
#
_entry.id   AF-A0AAE8MY44-F1
#
_cell.length_a   1.000
_cell.length_b   1.000
_cell.length_c   1.000
_cell.angle_alpha   90.00
_cell.angle_beta   90.00
_cell.angle_gamma   90.00
#
_symmetry.space_group_name_H-M   'P 1'
#
loop_
_entity.id
_entity.type
_entity.pdbx_description
1 polymer ?
#
loop_
_entity_poly.entity_id
_entity_poly.type
_entity_poly.pdbx_seq_one_letter_code
_entity_poly.pdbx_strand_id
1 'polypeptide(L)'
;MAASMAILNLITSTRNDPDIETHHVSQTLRLVNQRLSSADATSDATIAVVVIIGQYHRHRGQYRDGLVHMNGLKRMVEMRGGISQILRESPMLGSKIIRLDTEYAVEWGSEPIFSTEEIMPASTAGPWLHERLSLEYSHRRPGLLQYRDLRSPELRSIATEMTTLAWLHNDAIAADRPKLTMRQSHEALLLVGYRLVHFSPLAGRRLAGDFEDAVHLGLVMFTVPFLHRLGGGIQDCPLLYELARSAAFSRFGVENREVLLWMLFVGRASVFTPRDEWLVSMVGRVLYDLSLYSWEEVLEVLGRFPWVGVLFDKAGKSLYDAATSVSETTG
;
A
#
# COMPACT_ATOMS: atom_id res chain seq x y z
N MET A 1 20.92 1.91 1.73
CA MET A 1 19.99 0.92 2.33
C MET A 1 20.60 0.19 3.52
N ALA A 2 21.82 -0.35 3.43
CA ALA A 2 22.47 -1.07 4.54
C ALA A 2 22.59 -0.27 5.84
N ALA A 3 22.94 1.03 5.82
CA ALA A 3 23.09 1.84 7.04
C ALA A 3 21.75 2.14 7.74
N SER A 4 20.67 2.36 6.98
CA SER A 4 19.32 2.60 7.52
C SER A 4 18.69 1.32 8.07
N MET A 5 19.00 0.17 7.45
CA MET A 5 18.61 -1.14 7.98
C MET A 5 19.49 -1.54 9.16
N ALA A 6 20.76 -1.15 9.22
CA ALA A 6 21.64 -1.46 10.35
C ALA A 6 21.24 -0.71 11.62
N ILE A 7 20.90 0.58 11.52
CA ILE A 7 20.45 1.37 12.67
C ILE A 7 19.08 0.86 13.17
N LEU A 8 18.17 0.53 12.26
CA LEU A 8 16.85 0.02 12.64
C LEU A 8 16.89 -1.45 13.08
N ASN A 9 17.74 -2.30 12.49
CA ASN A 9 17.99 -3.65 12.98
C ASN A 9 18.67 -3.64 14.35
N LEU A 10 19.48 -2.62 14.67
CA LEU A 10 19.99 -2.46 16.04
C LEU A 10 18.83 -2.18 17.02
N ILE A 11 17.81 -1.45 16.56
CA ILE A 11 16.58 -1.13 17.33
C ILE A 11 15.63 -2.33 17.40
N THR A 12 15.58 -3.21 16.41
CA THR A 12 14.61 -4.34 16.35
C THR A 12 15.20 -5.72 16.65
N SER A 13 16.52 -5.90 16.58
CA SER A 13 17.19 -7.19 16.82
C SER A 13 17.77 -7.33 18.22
N THR A 14 17.72 -6.29 19.04
CA THR A 14 18.04 -6.41 20.45
C THR A 14 16.78 -6.82 21.19
N ARG A 15 16.85 -7.95 21.88
CA ARG A 15 15.83 -8.49 22.78
C ARG A 15 15.28 -7.33 23.63
N ASN A 16 14.07 -6.84 23.29
CA ASN A 16 13.51 -5.55 23.73
C ASN A 16 13.71 -5.30 25.23
N ASP A 17 14.71 -4.49 25.56
CA ASP A 17 14.77 -3.78 26.83
C ASP A 17 14.18 -2.38 26.57
N PRO A 18 12.97 -2.10 27.07
CA PRO A 18 12.29 -0.81 26.87
C PRO A 18 13.16 0.39 27.26
N ASP A 19 14.09 0.20 28.20
CA ASP A 19 14.96 1.27 28.70
C ASP A 19 16.07 1.61 27.69
N ILE A 20 16.57 0.63 26.93
CA ILE A 20 17.58 0.84 25.88
C ILE A 20 16.95 1.52 24.66
N GLU A 21 15.75 1.10 24.26
CA GLU A 21 15.00 1.73 23.15
C GLU A 21 14.68 3.19 23.45
N THR A 22 14.12 3.47 24.64
CA THR A 22 13.77 4.84 25.06
C THR A 22 15.01 5.72 25.21
N HIS A 23 16.14 5.15 25.64
CA HIS A 23 17.43 5.85 25.67
C HIS A 23 17.89 6.27 24.26
N HIS A 24 17.88 5.36 23.29
CA HIS A 24 18.29 5.67 21.91
C HIS A 24 17.38 6.68 21.23
N VAL A 25 16.06 6.60 21.45
CA VAL A 25 15.10 7.59 20.93
C VAL A 25 15.35 8.96 21.55
N SER A 26 15.50 9.04 22.87
CA SER A 26 15.80 10.29 23.59
C SER A 26 17.12 10.91 23.13
N GLN A 27 18.16 10.09 22.94
CA GLN A 27 19.44 10.54 22.40
C GLN A 27 19.32 11.04 20.97
N THR A 28 18.55 10.35 20.13
CA THR A 28 18.30 10.75 18.73
C THR A 28 17.58 12.10 18.69
N LEU A 29 16.51 12.27 19.48
CA LEU A 29 15.78 13.54 19.57
C LEU A 29 16.69 14.68 20.04
N ARG A 30 17.55 14.43 21.04
CA ARG A 30 18.53 15.42 21.51
C ARG A 30 19.50 15.84 20.41
N LEU A 31 20.04 14.89 19.65
CA LEU A 31 20.97 15.17 18.54
C LEU A 31 20.27 15.92 17.40
N VAL A 32 19.02 15.56 17.08
CA VAL A 32 18.20 16.30 16.10
C VAL A 32 17.99 17.73 16.57
N ASN A 33 17.58 17.96 17.81
CA ASN A 33 17.38 19.30 18.36
C ASN A 33 18.66 20.16 18.31
N GLN A 34 19.83 19.57 18.57
CA GLN A 34 21.10 20.27 18.43
C GLN A 34 21.39 20.65 16.97
N ARG A 35 21.09 19.77 16.01
CA ARG A 35 21.25 20.04 14.57
C ARG A 35 20.24 21.06 14.03
N LEU A 36 19.04 21.13 14.60
CA LEU A 36 18.03 22.12 14.20
C LEU A 36 18.48 23.56 14.47
N SER A 37 19.43 23.77 15.38
CA SER A 37 20.04 25.07 15.65
C SER A 37 21.32 25.33 14.83
N SER A 38 21.71 24.43 13.93
CA SER A 38 22.92 24.57 13.10
C SER A 38 22.57 24.78 11.62
N ALA A 39 23.59 25.05 10.81
CA ALA A 39 23.45 25.12 9.35
C ALA A 39 23.00 23.78 8.72
N ASP A 40 23.12 22.66 9.43
CA ASP A 40 22.76 21.32 8.96
C ASP A 40 21.32 20.90 9.31
N ALA A 41 20.51 21.85 9.81
CA ALA A 41 19.13 21.63 10.24
C ALA A 41 18.27 20.93 9.17
N THR A 42 18.54 21.19 7.89
CA THR A 42 17.80 20.63 6.74
C THR A 42 18.67 19.74 5.85
N SER A 43 19.80 19.24 6.37
CA SER A 43 20.63 18.28 5.65
C SER A 43 19.87 16.97 5.41
N ASP A 44 20.26 16.22 4.37
CA ASP A 44 19.66 14.92 4.04
C ASP A 44 19.72 13.95 5.23
N ALA A 45 20.81 14.01 6.00
CA ALA A 45 20.98 13.19 7.20
C ALA A 45 19.96 13.56 8.28
N THR A 46 19.73 14.85 8.53
CA THR A 46 18.74 15.30 9.52
C THR A 46 17.32 14.94 9.10
N ILE A 47 16.95 15.18 7.84
CA ILE A 47 15.64 14.80 7.28
C ILE A 47 15.43 13.29 7.36
N ALA A 48 16.44 12.50 7.01
CA ALA A 48 16.38 11.04 7.11
C ALA A 48 16.15 10.56 8.56
N VAL A 49 16.75 11.22 9.55
CA VAL A 49 16.50 10.90 10.96
C VAL A 49 15.07 11.21 11.36
N VAL A 50 14.51 12.35 10.95
CA VAL A 50 13.10 12.69 11.22
C VAL A 50 12.15 11.67 10.58
N VAL A 51 12.44 11.23 9.35
CA VAL A 51 11.68 10.14 8.71
C VAL A 51 11.74 8.86 9.55
N ILE A 52 12.92 8.48 10.05
CA ILE A 52 13.08 7.28 10.90
C ILE A 52 12.30 7.42 12.20
N ILE A 53 12.28 8.59 12.83
CA ILE A 53 11.50 8.84 14.06
C ILE A 53 10.00 8.72 13.77
N GLY A 54 9.52 9.28 12.65
CA GLY A 54 8.12 9.14 12.22
C GLY A 54 7.74 7.67 11.99
N GLN A 55 8.63 6.89 11.36
CA GLN A 55 8.45 5.44 11.19
C GLN A 55 8.44 4.69 12.53
N TYR A 56 9.33 5.07 13.46
CA TYR A 56 9.39 4.46 14.79
C TYR A 56 8.08 4.65 15.57
N HIS A 57 7.56 5.88 15.64
CA HIS A 57 6.28 6.15 16.32
C HIS A 57 5.12 5.38 15.68
N ARG A 58 5.12 5.28 14.35
CA ARG A 58 4.15 4.47 13.59
C ARG A 58 4.19 3.00 14.02
N HIS A 59 5.38 2.40 14.04
CA HIS A 59 5.57 1.00 14.45
C HIS A 59 5.18 0.72 15.91
N ARG A 60 5.21 1.73 16.78
CA ARG A 60 4.80 1.63 18.20
C ARG A 60 3.31 1.90 18.42
N GLY A 61 2.54 2.18 17.36
CA GLY A 61 1.14 2.60 17.48
C GLY A 61 0.97 4.02 18.04
N GLN A 62 2.05 4.79 18.16
CA GLN A 62 2.09 6.14 18.73
C GLN A 62 1.90 7.22 17.64
N TYR A 63 0.88 7.04 16.80
CA TYR A 63 0.71 7.84 15.59
C TYR A 63 0.48 9.33 15.85
N ARG A 64 -0.18 9.70 16.95
CA ARG A 64 -0.39 11.10 17.33
C ARG A 64 0.93 11.83 17.57
N ASP A 65 1.87 11.18 18.24
CA ASP A 65 3.22 11.73 18.47
C ASP A 65 3.98 11.82 17.14
N GLY A 66 3.75 10.84 16.26
CA GLY A 66 4.20 10.81 14.87
C GLY A 66 3.83 12.03 14.02
N LEU A 67 2.61 12.55 14.17
CA LEU A 67 2.11 13.68 13.38
C LEU A 67 2.90 14.97 13.63
N VAL A 68 3.42 15.17 14.84
CA VAL A 68 4.30 16.32 15.14
C VAL A 68 5.56 16.27 14.28
N HIS A 69 6.13 15.08 14.10
CA HIS A 69 7.30 14.88 13.24
C HIS A 69 6.97 15.08 11.76
N MET A 70 5.75 14.75 11.32
CA MET A 70 5.30 14.99 9.95
C MET A 70 5.20 16.49 9.63
N ASN A 71 4.68 17.29 10.57
CA ASN A 71 4.66 18.76 10.41
C ASN A 71 6.07 19.35 10.35
N GLY A 72 6.97 18.88 11.22
CA GLY A 72 8.38 19.27 11.19
C GLY A 72 9.06 18.86 9.87
N LEU A 73 8.78 17.66 9.38
CA LEU A 73 9.29 17.14 8.12
C LEU A 73 8.83 17.99 6.94
N LYS A 74 7.54 18.31 6.85
CA LYS A 74 7.00 19.22 5.82
C LYS A 74 7.75 20.54 5.79
N ARG A 75 7.98 21.14 6.96
CA ARG A 75 8.72 22.41 7.07
C ARG A 75 10.17 22.28 6.59
N MET A 76 10.85 21.18 6.91
CA MET A 76 12.21 20.91 6.41
C MET A 76 12.25 20.76 4.90
N VAL A 77 11.25 20.09 4.32
CA VAL A 77 11.11 19.94 2.86
C VAL A 77 10.87 21.30 2.19
N GLU A 78 9.99 22.14 2.73
CA GLU A 78 9.76 23.51 2.24
C GLU A 78 11.06 24.34 2.24
N MET A 79 11.85 24.27 3.32
CA MET A 79 13.13 24.98 3.43
C MET A 79 14.19 24.49 2.41
N ARG A 80 14.03 23.29 1.86
CA ARG A 80 14.87 22.73 0.79
C ARG A 80 14.32 23.00 -0.62
N GLY A 81 13.32 23.86 -0.74
CA GLY A 81 12.72 24.20 -2.04
C GLY A 81 11.62 23.23 -2.50
N GLY A 82 11.04 22.46 -1.57
CA GLY A 82 9.91 21.58 -1.83
C GLY A 82 10.28 20.14 -2.17
N ILE A 83 9.26 19.26 -2.22
CA ILE A 83 9.47 17.81 -2.39
C ILE A 83 10.08 17.49 -3.76
N SER A 84 9.70 18.23 -4.80
CA SER A 84 10.25 18.06 -6.16
C SER A 84 11.76 18.30 -6.20
N GLN A 85 12.27 19.25 -5.41
CA GLN A 85 13.70 19.54 -5.36
C GLN A 85 14.45 18.38 -4.68
N ILE A 86 13.92 17.87 -3.57
CA ILE A 86 14.50 16.70 -2.89
C ILE A 86 14.49 15.47 -3.78
N LEU A 87 13.42 15.23 -4.54
CA LEU A 87 13.34 14.11 -5.48
C LEU A 87 14.41 14.19 -6.57
N ARG A 88 14.76 15.40 -7.03
CA ARG A 88 15.82 15.62 -8.03
C ARG A 88 17.23 15.47 -7.46
N GLU A 89 17.48 16.03 -6.28
CA GLU A 89 18.80 16.00 -5.64
C GLU A 89 19.10 14.64 -5.00
N SER A 90 18.11 14.09 -4.31
CA SER A 90 18.22 12.91 -3.46
C SER A 90 16.99 12.00 -3.58
N PRO A 91 16.80 11.29 -4.73
CA PRO A 91 15.61 10.47 -5.00
C PRO A 91 15.28 9.45 -3.90
N MET A 92 16.31 8.82 -3.32
CA MET A 92 16.15 7.84 -2.24
C MET A 92 15.56 8.46 -0.96
N LEU A 93 15.92 9.71 -0.66
CA LEU A 93 15.35 10.44 0.47
C LEU A 93 13.91 10.84 0.16
N GLY A 94 13.65 11.37 -1.04
CA GLY A 94 12.31 11.71 -1.51
C GLY A 94 11.34 10.53 -1.43
N SER A 95 11.72 9.36 -1.94
CA SER A 95 10.91 8.14 -1.86
C SER A 95 10.61 7.72 -0.41
N LYS A 96 11.54 7.95 0.53
CA LYS A 96 11.30 7.67 1.95
C LYS A 96 10.32 8.65 2.59
N ILE A 97 10.36 9.92 2.21
CA ILE A 97 9.43 10.96 2.66
C ILE A 97 8.02 10.64 2.15
N ILE A 98 7.89 10.39 0.84
CA ILE A 98 6.63 10.03 0.18
C ILE A 98 6.02 8.79 0.83
N ARG A 99 6.84 7.75 1.07
CA ARG A 99 6.40 6.53 1.74
C ARG A 99 5.86 6.81 3.13
N LEU A 100 6.58 7.56 3.95
CA LEU A 100 6.13 7.89 5.30
C LEU A 100 4.81 8.67 5.25
N ASP A 101 4.69 9.64 4.36
CA ASP A 101 3.47 10.42 4.17
C ASP A 101 2.28 9.55 3.74
N THR A 102 2.47 8.63 2.78
CA THR A 102 1.43 7.64 2.42
C THR A 102 1.03 6.76 3.60
N GLU A 103 2.00 6.27 4.38
CA GLU A 103 1.73 5.42 5.54
C GLU A 103 0.85 6.15 6.57
N TYR A 104 1.11 7.44 6.85
CA TYR A 104 0.27 8.24 7.75
C TYR A 104 -1.10 8.57 7.13
N ALA A 105 -1.15 8.89 5.84
CA ALA A 105 -2.39 9.20 5.14
C ALA A 105 -3.35 8.01 5.10
N VAL A 106 -2.85 6.79 4.89
CA VAL A 106 -3.67 5.55 4.94
C VAL A 106 -4.17 5.29 6.36
N GLU A 107 -3.31 5.42 7.37
CA GLU A 107 -3.67 5.14 8.76
C GLU A 107 -4.77 6.09 9.27
N TRP A 108 -4.63 7.39 9.00
CA TRP A 108 -5.58 8.42 9.46
C TRP A 108 -6.73 8.68 8.49
N GLY A 109 -6.62 8.14 7.27
CA GLY A 109 -7.50 8.46 6.16
C GLY A 109 -7.43 9.90 5.67
N SER A 110 -6.36 10.63 6.00
CA SER A 110 -6.16 12.00 5.55
C SER A 110 -5.70 12.06 4.10
N GLU A 111 -5.79 13.24 3.50
CA GLU A 111 -5.04 13.53 2.29
C GLU A 111 -3.53 13.51 2.59
N PRO A 112 -2.68 13.01 1.68
CA PRO A 112 -1.23 13.14 1.81
C PRO A 112 -0.78 14.60 1.87
N ILE A 113 0.36 14.86 2.51
CA ILE A 113 0.86 16.23 2.77
C ILE A 113 1.35 16.93 1.51
N PHE A 114 1.93 16.19 0.57
CA PHE A 114 2.53 16.73 -0.65
C PHE A 114 1.62 16.50 -1.86
N SER A 115 1.67 17.40 -2.84
CA SER A 115 0.80 17.25 -4.01
C SER A 115 1.35 16.23 -5.00
N THR A 116 0.45 15.55 -5.72
CA THR A 116 0.84 14.71 -6.86
C THR A 116 1.51 15.53 -7.98
N GLU A 117 1.13 16.80 -8.12
CA GLU A 117 1.70 17.72 -9.12
C GLU A 117 3.19 18.01 -8.87
N GLU A 118 3.61 18.06 -7.61
CA GLU A 118 5.03 18.21 -7.24
C GLU A 118 5.81 16.90 -7.40
N ILE A 119 5.21 15.76 -7.06
CA ILE A 119 5.90 14.47 -7.00
C ILE A 119 6.06 13.86 -8.39
N MET A 120 4.99 13.82 -9.18
CA MET A 120 4.94 13.02 -10.42
C MET A 120 5.99 13.46 -11.46
N PRO A 121 6.16 14.77 -11.77
CA PRO A 121 7.15 15.20 -12.76
C PRO A 121 8.61 15.05 -12.28
N ALA A 122 8.83 15.07 -10.96
CA ALA A 122 10.17 14.96 -10.36
C ALA A 122 10.60 13.50 -10.14
N SER A 123 9.68 12.54 -10.28
CA SER A 123 9.95 11.14 -10.01
C SER A 123 10.58 10.41 -11.20
N THR A 124 11.65 9.65 -10.93
CA THR A 124 12.31 8.80 -11.94
C THR A 124 11.49 7.57 -12.33
N ALA A 125 10.52 7.15 -11.51
CA ALA A 125 9.71 5.97 -11.76
C ALA A 125 8.49 6.23 -12.66
N GLY A 126 8.06 7.49 -12.84
CA GLY A 126 6.95 7.86 -13.71
C GLY A 126 7.18 7.51 -15.19
N PRO A 127 8.26 8.01 -15.83
CA PRO A 127 8.57 7.69 -17.22
C PRO A 127 8.75 6.18 -17.46
N TRP A 128 9.38 5.49 -16.51
CA TRP A 128 9.58 4.05 -16.55
C TRP A 128 8.24 3.28 -16.53
N LEU A 129 7.31 3.68 -15.66
CA LEU A 129 5.98 3.08 -15.59
C LEU A 129 5.21 3.30 -16.91
N HIS A 130 5.26 4.52 -17.44
CA HIS A 130 4.60 4.85 -18.71
C HIS A 130 5.12 4.00 -19.89
N GLU A 131 6.44 3.84 -20.01
CA GLU A 131 7.06 2.97 -21.03
C GLU A 131 6.56 1.52 -20.90
N ARG A 132 6.54 0.99 -19.66
CA ARG A 132 6.10 -0.40 -19.41
C ARG A 132 4.64 -0.63 -19.70
N LEU A 133 3.77 0.30 -19.32
CA LEU A 133 2.35 0.23 -19.65
C LEU A 133 2.15 0.18 -21.16
N SER A 134 2.84 1.05 -21.89
CA SER A 134 2.76 1.12 -23.35
C SER A 134 3.11 -0.22 -24.02
N LEU A 135 4.13 -0.91 -23.50
CA LEU A 135 4.50 -2.25 -23.96
C LEU A 135 3.42 -3.29 -23.62
N GLU A 136 2.86 -3.30 -22.42
CA GLU A 136 1.85 -4.29 -22.03
C GLU A 136 0.50 -4.07 -22.73
N TYR A 137 0.08 -2.83 -23.00
CA TYR A 137 -1.12 -2.53 -23.78
C TYR A 137 -1.09 -3.16 -25.18
N SER A 138 0.09 -3.20 -25.81
CA SER A 138 0.25 -3.83 -27.12
C SER A 138 0.04 -5.36 -27.10
N HIS A 139 0.19 -6.01 -25.95
CA HIS A 139 0.06 -7.45 -25.79
C HIS A 139 -1.37 -7.91 -25.41
N ARG A 140 -2.36 -6.99 -25.33
CA ARG A 140 -3.78 -7.25 -25.02
C ARG A 140 -4.01 -8.29 -23.91
N ARG A 141 -3.70 -7.95 -22.66
CA ARG A 141 -4.11 -8.79 -21.52
C ARG A 141 -5.60 -8.56 -21.19
N PRO A 142 -6.41 -9.63 -21.04
CA PRO A 142 -7.87 -9.54 -20.84
C PRO A 142 -8.30 -8.68 -19.63
N GLY A 143 -7.51 -8.65 -18.56
CA GLY A 143 -7.85 -7.95 -17.31
C GLY A 143 -7.89 -6.42 -17.39
N LEU A 144 -7.55 -5.80 -18.52
CA LEU A 144 -7.69 -4.35 -18.66
C LEU A 144 -9.13 -3.91 -18.98
N LEU A 145 -10.02 -4.85 -19.33
CA LEU A 145 -11.40 -4.55 -19.69
C LEU A 145 -12.34 -4.36 -18.50
N GLN A 146 -12.01 -4.95 -17.34
CA GLN A 146 -12.86 -4.88 -16.13
C GLN A 146 -13.00 -3.47 -15.53
N TYR A 147 -12.14 -2.54 -15.95
CA TYR A 147 -12.18 -1.14 -15.49
C TYR A 147 -12.89 -0.20 -16.47
N ARG A 148 -13.45 -0.73 -17.57
CA ARG A 148 -14.13 0.08 -18.59
C ARG A 148 -15.29 0.89 -18.00
N ASP A 149 -15.99 0.31 -17.04
CA ASP A 149 -17.20 0.87 -16.44
C ASP A 149 -16.92 1.84 -15.28
N LEU A 150 -15.66 1.97 -14.84
CA LEU A 150 -15.25 3.02 -13.91
C LEU A 150 -15.52 4.38 -14.56
N ARG A 151 -16.21 5.29 -13.86
CA ARG A 151 -16.55 6.62 -14.39
C ARG A 151 -15.36 7.56 -14.28
N SER A 152 -14.61 7.46 -13.18
CA SER A 152 -13.40 8.25 -12.96
C SER A 152 -12.25 7.79 -13.88
N PRO A 153 -11.75 8.66 -14.78
CA PRO A 153 -10.59 8.34 -15.61
C PRO A 153 -9.32 8.12 -14.77
N GLU A 154 -9.17 8.86 -13.66
CA GLU A 154 -8.02 8.77 -12.77
C GLU A 154 -8.00 7.42 -12.05
N LEU A 155 -9.12 7.00 -11.46
CA LEU A 155 -9.22 5.68 -10.81
C LEU A 155 -8.98 4.55 -11.81
N ARG A 156 -9.48 4.70 -13.04
CA ARG A 156 -9.24 3.74 -14.13
C ARG A 156 -7.75 3.63 -14.48
N SER A 157 -7.05 4.75 -14.56
CA SER A 157 -5.59 4.79 -14.78
C SER A 157 -4.85 4.08 -13.65
N ILE A 158 -5.15 4.43 -12.40
CA ILE A 158 -4.52 3.86 -11.21
C ILE A 158 -4.77 2.34 -11.14
N ALA A 159 -6.01 1.89 -11.34
CA ALA A 159 -6.36 0.47 -11.31
C ALA A 159 -5.60 -0.32 -12.38
N THR A 160 -5.50 0.24 -13.59
CA THR A 160 -4.74 -0.35 -14.69
C THR A 160 -3.26 -0.45 -14.35
N GLU A 161 -2.67 0.63 -13.85
CA GLU A 161 -1.27 0.71 -13.44
C GLU A 161 -0.93 -0.33 -12.37
N MET A 162 -1.74 -0.44 -11.31
CA MET A 162 -1.54 -1.42 -10.24
C MET A 162 -1.70 -2.86 -10.77
N THR A 163 -2.64 -3.10 -11.68
CA THR A 163 -2.84 -4.42 -12.29
C THR A 163 -1.62 -4.82 -13.13
N THR A 164 -1.12 -3.90 -13.96
CA THR A 164 0.10 -4.13 -14.73
C THR A 164 1.31 -4.36 -13.82
N LEU A 165 1.47 -3.59 -12.75
CA LEU A 165 2.55 -3.81 -11.77
C LEU A 165 2.45 -5.18 -11.11
N ALA A 166 1.25 -5.63 -10.75
CA ALA A 166 1.04 -6.96 -10.18
C ALA A 166 1.44 -8.08 -11.17
N TRP A 167 1.06 -7.95 -12.44
CA TRP A 167 1.48 -8.89 -13.49
C TRP A 167 2.99 -8.90 -13.70
N LEU A 168 3.63 -7.72 -13.77
CA LEU A 168 5.08 -7.62 -13.88
C LEU A 168 5.78 -8.29 -12.70
N HIS A 169 5.21 -8.20 -11.49
CA HIS A 169 5.72 -8.91 -10.31
C HIS A 169 5.61 -10.43 -10.47
N ASN A 170 4.47 -10.94 -10.93
CA ASN A 170 4.26 -12.38 -11.14
C ASN A 170 5.16 -12.92 -12.28
N ASP A 171 5.27 -12.21 -13.40
CA ASP A 171 6.11 -12.58 -14.54
C ASP A 171 7.60 -12.60 -14.17
N ALA A 172 8.06 -11.63 -13.37
CA ALA A 172 9.45 -11.57 -12.90
C ALA A 172 9.81 -12.76 -12.00
N ILE A 173 8.83 -13.36 -11.33
CA ILE A 173 9.01 -14.55 -10.49
C ILE A 173 8.98 -15.83 -11.34
N ALA A 174 8.12 -15.89 -12.36
CA ALA A 174 8.01 -17.04 -13.28
C ALA A 174 9.17 -17.14 -14.30
N ALA A 175 9.82 -16.01 -14.60
CA ALA A 175 11.01 -15.82 -15.44
C ALA A 175 10.90 -16.18 -16.94
N ASP A 176 10.55 -15.17 -17.76
CA ASP A 176 10.99 -15.04 -19.17
C ASP A 176 11.26 -13.57 -19.59
N ARG A 177 11.61 -12.67 -18.65
CA ARG A 177 11.90 -11.26 -18.91
C ARG A 177 12.99 -10.70 -17.99
N PRO A 178 13.74 -9.64 -18.38
CA PRO A 178 14.80 -9.08 -17.56
C PRO A 178 14.23 -8.66 -16.19
N LYS A 179 14.93 -9.07 -15.11
CA LYS A 179 14.55 -8.83 -13.72
C LYS A 179 14.24 -7.34 -13.52
N LEU A 180 12.96 -7.04 -13.35
CA LEU A 180 12.51 -5.78 -12.77
C LEU A 180 13.33 -5.54 -11.50
N THR A 181 14.04 -4.41 -11.41
CA THR A 181 14.78 -4.18 -10.17
C THR A 181 13.75 -3.99 -9.06
N MET A 182 13.94 -4.69 -7.94
CA MET A 182 13.06 -4.58 -6.78
C MET A 182 12.84 -3.12 -6.36
N ARG A 183 13.80 -2.25 -6.66
CA ARG A 183 13.71 -0.79 -6.45
C ARG A 183 12.68 -0.14 -7.38
N GLN A 184 12.79 -0.32 -8.70
CA GLN A 184 11.89 0.32 -9.68
C GLN A 184 10.43 -0.08 -9.43
N SER A 185 10.17 -1.36 -9.18
CA SER A 185 8.81 -1.83 -8.84
C SER A 185 8.24 -1.15 -7.60
N HIS A 186 9.03 -1.07 -6.51
CA HIS A 186 8.56 -0.43 -5.29
C HIS A 186 8.36 1.07 -5.46
N GLU A 187 9.23 1.76 -6.20
CA GLU A 187 9.07 3.19 -6.48
C GLU A 187 7.83 3.45 -7.33
N ALA A 188 7.58 2.65 -8.37
CA ALA A 188 6.38 2.77 -9.18
C ALA A 188 5.11 2.49 -8.35
N LEU A 189 5.10 1.41 -7.57
CA LEU A 189 3.95 1.09 -6.72
C LEU A 189 3.71 2.18 -5.66
N LEU A 190 4.77 2.77 -5.09
CA LEU A 190 4.65 3.87 -4.15
C LEU A 190 4.00 5.09 -4.80
N LEU A 191 4.38 5.47 -6.03
CA LEU A 191 3.78 6.60 -6.73
C LEU A 191 2.29 6.37 -7.06
N VAL A 192 1.97 5.17 -7.56
CA VAL A 192 0.59 4.82 -7.91
C VAL A 192 -0.26 4.72 -6.65
N GLY A 193 0.28 4.18 -5.56
CA GLY A 193 -0.35 4.18 -4.24
C GLY A 193 -0.55 5.58 -3.67
N TYR A 194 0.43 6.48 -3.84
CA TYR A 194 0.31 7.88 -3.42
C TYR A 194 -0.84 8.58 -4.14
N ARG A 195 -0.93 8.43 -5.48
CA ARG A 195 -2.05 8.94 -6.29
C ARG A 195 -3.39 8.38 -5.84
N LEU A 196 -3.46 7.09 -5.51
CA LEU A 196 -4.69 6.45 -5.05
C LEU A 196 -5.21 7.05 -3.74
N VAL A 197 -4.33 7.27 -2.77
CA VAL A 197 -4.70 7.84 -1.47
C VAL A 197 -5.07 9.32 -1.62
N HIS A 198 -4.36 10.06 -2.47
CA HIS A 198 -4.70 11.45 -2.80
C HIS A 198 -6.02 11.56 -3.57
N PHE A 199 -6.35 10.61 -4.45
CA PHE A 199 -7.58 10.62 -5.25
C PHE A 199 -8.85 10.52 -4.39
N SER A 200 -8.84 9.68 -3.36
CA SER A 200 -9.96 9.57 -2.42
C SER A 200 -9.45 9.17 -1.02
N PRO A 201 -9.12 10.16 -0.18
CA PRO A 201 -8.72 9.91 1.21
C PRO A 201 -9.76 9.09 1.98
N LEU A 202 -9.33 8.16 2.85
CA LEU A 202 -10.25 7.23 3.51
C LEU A 202 -11.25 7.91 4.45
N ALA A 203 -10.82 8.95 5.17
CA ALA A 203 -11.68 9.74 6.06
C ALA A 203 -12.43 10.87 5.32
N GLY A 204 -12.20 11.02 4.02
CA GLY A 204 -12.89 11.98 3.17
C GLY A 204 -14.25 11.50 2.67
N ARG A 205 -14.83 12.24 1.73
CA ARG A 205 -16.06 11.82 1.05
C ARG A 205 -15.76 10.59 0.18
N ARG A 206 -16.43 9.47 0.49
CA ARG A 206 -16.34 8.22 -0.29
C ARG A 206 -16.99 8.35 -1.66
N LEU A 207 -16.62 7.46 -2.57
CA LEU A 207 -17.15 7.41 -3.93
C LEU A 207 -18.63 7.02 -3.90
N ALA A 208 -19.43 7.60 -4.80
CA ALA A 208 -20.89 7.45 -4.74
C ALA A 208 -21.40 6.09 -5.27
N GLY A 209 -20.60 5.34 -6.03
CA GLY A 209 -20.98 4.04 -6.57
C GLY A 209 -20.27 2.90 -5.85
N ASP A 210 -21.02 1.91 -5.38
CA ASP A 210 -20.52 0.73 -4.65
C ASP A 210 -19.36 0.03 -5.39
N PHE A 211 -19.45 -0.07 -6.73
CA PHE A 211 -18.38 -0.63 -7.55
C PHE A 211 -17.09 0.20 -7.52
N GLU A 212 -17.16 1.52 -7.71
CA GLU A 212 -15.97 2.38 -7.71
C GLU A 212 -15.33 2.44 -6.32
N ASP A 213 -16.15 2.47 -5.26
CA ASP A 213 -15.66 2.47 -3.88
C ASP A 213 -14.99 1.13 -3.53
N ALA A 214 -15.57 0.00 -3.96
CA ALA A 214 -14.96 -1.33 -3.79
C ALA A 214 -13.63 -1.46 -4.54
N VAL A 215 -13.55 -0.96 -5.79
CA VAL A 215 -12.28 -0.92 -6.53
C VAL A 215 -11.26 -0.06 -5.80
N HIS A 216 -11.64 1.16 -5.37
CA HIS A 216 -10.75 2.04 -4.62
C HIS A 216 -10.23 1.39 -3.33
N LEU A 217 -11.11 0.87 -2.49
CA LEU A 217 -10.74 0.22 -1.23
C LEU A 217 -9.89 -1.03 -1.45
N GLY A 218 -10.24 -1.86 -2.44
CA GLY A 218 -9.45 -3.01 -2.84
C GLY A 218 -8.02 -2.63 -3.27
N LEU A 219 -7.88 -1.53 -4.02
CA LEU A 219 -6.57 -1.01 -4.43
C LEU A 219 -5.79 -0.47 -3.22
N VAL A 220 -6.44 0.19 -2.26
CA VAL A 220 -5.76 0.67 -1.04
C VAL A 220 -5.26 -0.53 -0.23
N MET A 221 -6.10 -1.54 -0.03
CA MET A 221 -5.72 -2.80 0.62
C MET A 221 -4.59 -3.53 -0.13
N PHE A 222 -4.57 -3.48 -1.46
CA PHE A 222 -3.46 -4.02 -2.26
C PHE A 222 -2.12 -3.32 -1.96
N THR A 223 -2.11 -2.01 -1.70
CA THR A 223 -0.86 -1.29 -1.40
C THR A 223 -0.29 -1.60 -0.01
N VAL A 224 -1.17 -1.94 0.95
CA VAL A 224 -0.81 -2.15 2.37
C VAL A 224 0.39 -3.09 2.50
N PRO A 225 0.42 -4.33 1.99
CA PRO A 225 1.54 -5.25 2.18
C PRO A 225 2.90 -4.73 1.68
N PHE A 226 2.92 -3.78 0.76
CA PHE A 226 4.14 -3.18 0.22
C PHE A 226 4.67 -2.01 1.07
N LEU A 227 3.79 -1.32 1.81
CA LEU A 227 4.14 -0.27 2.76
C LEU A 227 4.69 -0.84 4.09
N HIS A 228 4.31 -2.07 4.47
CA HIS A 228 4.55 -2.61 5.81
C HIS A 228 5.87 -3.39 5.99
N ARG A 229 6.80 -3.37 5.03
CA ARG A 229 7.98 -4.26 5.05
C ARG A 229 9.11 -3.83 6.00
N LEU A 230 8.81 -3.73 7.30
CA LEU A 230 9.72 -3.77 8.45
C LEU A 230 8.92 -4.33 9.66
N GLY A 231 9.19 -5.56 10.09
CA GLY A 231 8.64 -6.14 11.34
C GLY A 231 7.57 -7.23 11.22
N GLY A 232 7.00 -7.49 10.03
CA GLY A 232 6.25 -8.73 9.74
C GLY A 232 4.88 -8.93 10.39
N GLY A 233 4.38 -7.97 11.18
CA GLY A 233 3.01 -7.96 11.70
C GLY A 233 2.03 -7.26 10.75
N ILE A 234 0.80 -7.76 10.66
CA ILE A 234 -0.33 -7.00 10.11
C ILE A 234 -0.53 -5.81 11.06
N GLN A 235 -0.45 -4.59 10.53
CA GLN A 235 -0.77 -3.39 11.28
C GLN A 235 -2.29 -3.25 11.33
N ASP A 236 -2.82 -2.95 12.51
CA ASP A 236 -4.22 -2.58 12.64
C ASP A 236 -4.42 -1.26 11.87
N CYS A 237 -5.17 -1.30 10.76
CA CYS A 237 -5.67 -0.12 10.05
C CYS A 237 -7.20 -0.07 10.22
N PRO A 238 -7.72 0.37 11.38
CA PRO A 238 -9.14 0.18 11.73
C PRO A 238 -10.08 0.89 10.77
N LEU A 239 -9.71 2.07 10.27
CA LEU A 239 -10.53 2.81 9.32
C LEU A 239 -10.67 2.06 7.99
N LEU A 240 -9.56 1.57 7.43
CA LEU A 240 -9.59 0.79 6.20
C LEU A 240 -10.35 -0.53 6.39
N TYR A 241 -10.17 -1.19 7.55
CA TYR A 241 -10.92 -2.38 7.92
C TYR A 241 -12.43 -2.12 7.91
N GLU A 242 -12.90 -1.09 8.61
CA GLU A 242 -14.33 -0.79 8.73
C GLU A 242 -14.93 -0.36 7.39
N LEU A 243 -14.21 0.45 6.59
CA LEU A 243 -14.65 0.84 5.26
C LEU A 243 -14.75 -0.37 4.31
N ALA A 244 -13.73 -1.21 4.26
CA ALA A 244 -13.73 -2.41 3.42
C ALA A 244 -14.79 -3.42 3.86
N ARG A 245 -14.99 -3.59 5.16
CA ARG A 245 -16.07 -4.42 5.72
C ARG A 245 -17.43 -3.86 5.33
N SER A 246 -17.68 -2.57 5.53
CA SER A 246 -18.93 -1.93 5.12
C SER A 246 -19.18 -2.09 3.62
N ALA A 247 -18.17 -1.85 2.79
CA ALA A 247 -18.25 -2.02 1.35
C ALA A 247 -18.57 -3.46 0.95
N ALA A 248 -18.05 -4.47 1.66
CA ALA A 248 -18.36 -5.88 1.39
C ALA A 248 -19.84 -6.24 1.58
N PHE A 249 -20.58 -5.48 2.40
CA PHE A 249 -22.01 -5.67 2.61
C PHE A 249 -22.89 -4.77 1.72
N SER A 250 -22.28 -3.95 0.85
CA SER A 250 -23.01 -3.15 -0.15
C SER A 250 -23.64 -4.02 -1.24
N ARG A 251 -24.50 -3.43 -2.07
CA ARG A 251 -25.26 -4.18 -3.09
C ARG A 251 -24.45 -4.29 -4.37
N PHE A 252 -23.78 -5.43 -4.56
CA PHE A 252 -23.11 -5.75 -5.83
C PHE A 252 -24.09 -6.38 -6.81
N GLY A 253 -24.16 -5.81 -8.02
CA GLY A 253 -24.74 -6.47 -9.18
C GLY A 253 -23.93 -7.71 -9.57
N VAL A 254 -24.54 -8.61 -10.34
CA VAL A 254 -23.91 -9.88 -10.78
C VAL A 254 -22.62 -9.61 -11.54
N GLU A 255 -22.60 -8.54 -12.34
CA GLU A 255 -21.47 -8.07 -13.13
C GLU A 255 -20.25 -7.63 -12.30
N ASN A 256 -20.44 -7.30 -11.02
CA ASN A 256 -19.40 -6.77 -10.13
C ASN A 256 -18.94 -7.77 -9.06
N ARG A 257 -19.45 -9.01 -9.10
CA ARG A 257 -19.12 -10.04 -8.11
C ARG A 257 -17.65 -10.46 -8.13
N GLU A 258 -17.00 -10.42 -9.29
CA GLU A 258 -15.56 -10.68 -9.40
C GLU A 258 -14.73 -9.63 -8.65
N VAL A 259 -15.13 -8.36 -8.70
CA VAL A 259 -14.49 -7.29 -7.92
C VAL A 259 -14.68 -7.50 -6.42
N LEU A 260 -15.89 -7.86 -6.00
CA LEU A 260 -16.15 -8.19 -4.60
C LEU A 260 -15.27 -9.36 -4.16
N LEU A 261 -15.18 -10.45 -4.94
CA LEU A 261 -14.30 -11.57 -4.66
C LEU A 261 -12.86 -11.11 -4.48
N TRP A 262 -12.32 -10.35 -5.44
CA TRP A 262 -10.96 -9.83 -5.36
C TRP A 262 -10.74 -8.95 -4.12
N MET A 263 -11.68 -8.05 -3.81
CA MET A 263 -11.60 -7.17 -2.63
C MET A 263 -11.55 -7.97 -1.32
N LEU A 264 -12.35 -9.04 -1.20
CA LEU A 264 -12.36 -9.90 -0.01
C LEU A 264 -11.03 -10.65 0.16
N PHE A 265 -10.48 -11.18 -0.94
CA PHE A 265 -9.22 -11.93 -0.91
C PHE A 265 -8.00 -11.03 -0.69
N VAL A 266 -7.94 -9.86 -1.32
CA VAL A 266 -6.86 -8.89 -1.05
C VAL A 266 -6.98 -8.35 0.37
N GLY A 267 -8.21 -8.11 0.85
CA GLY A 267 -8.49 -7.73 2.24
C GLY A 267 -7.99 -8.77 3.22
N ARG A 268 -8.20 -10.06 2.97
CA ARG A 268 -7.67 -11.15 3.80
C ARG A 268 -6.15 -11.16 3.91
N ALA A 269 -5.47 -10.82 2.82
CA ALA A 269 -4.01 -10.81 2.77
C ALA A 269 -3.39 -9.55 3.37
N SER A 270 -4.19 -8.52 3.69
CA SER A 270 -3.70 -7.19 4.05
C SER A 270 -4.27 -6.65 5.36
N VAL A 271 -5.58 -6.69 5.57
CA VAL A 271 -6.29 -5.96 6.62
C VAL A 271 -7.18 -6.88 7.47
N PHE A 272 -7.89 -7.83 6.85
CA PHE A 272 -8.77 -8.75 7.58
C PHE A 272 -8.00 -9.89 8.24
N THR A 273 -8.53 -10.36 9.37
CA THR A 273 -7.91 -11.34 10.25
C THR A 273 -8.51 -12.73 10.06
N PRO A 274 -7.82 -13.80 10.52
CA PRO A 274 -8.40 -15.14 10.52
C PRO A 274 -9.65 -15.28 11.41
N ARG A 275 -9.94 -14.31 12.28
CA ARG A 275 -11.09 -14.33 13.21
C ARG A 275 -12.37 -13.79 12.60
N ASP A 276 -12.30 -13.23 11.39
CA ASP A 276 -13.43 -12.64 10.69
C ASP A 276 -14.34 -13.72 10.10
N GLU A 277 -15.18 -14.36 10.91
CA GLU A 277 -16.11 -15.41 10.46
C GLU A 277 -17.06 -14.91 9.36
N TRP A 278 -17.47 -13.63 9.45
CA TRP A 278 -18.31 -12.99 8.43
C TRP A 278 -17.68 -13.01 7.03
N LEU A 279 -16.35 -12.93 6.96
CA LEU A 279 -15.58 -12.95 5.71
C LEU A 279 -15.66 -14.33 5.07
N VAL A 280 -15.50 -15.39 5.87
CA VAL A 280 -15.61 -16.79 5.43
C VAL A 280 -16.99 -17.05 4.84
N SER A 281 -18.05 -16.66 5.54
CA SER A 281 -19.43 -16.82 5.05
C SER A 281 -19.71 -15.99 3.80
N MET A 282 -19.16 -14.77 3.71
CA MET A 282 -19.31 -13.93 2.52
C MET A 282 -18.64 -14.56 1.31
N VAL A 283 -17.39 -15.01 1.46
CA VAL A 283 -16.64 -15.66 0.39
C VAL A 283 -17.36 -16.91 -0.09
N GLY A 284 -17.88 -17.76 0.80
CA GLY A 284 -18.65 -18.94 0.41
C GLY A 284 -19.84 -18.60 -0.50
N ARG A 285 -20.59 -17.53 -0.17
CA ARG A 285 -21.69 -17.04 -1.04
C ARG A 285 -21.19 -16.54 -2.38
N VAL A 286 -20.11 -15.75 -2.41
CA VAL A 286 -19.58 -15.20 -3.67
C VAL A 286 -19.03 -16.30 -4.57
N LEU A 287 -18.37 -17.32 -4.01
CA LEU A 287 -17.90 -18.49 -4.76
C LEU A 287 -19.06 -19.25 -5.40
N TYR A 288 -20.13 -19.49 -4.63
CA TYR A 288 -21.35 -20.13 -5.14
C TYR A 288 -21.98 -19.29 -6.27
N ASP A 289 -22.13 -17.99 -6.06
CA ASP A 289 -22.76 -17.08 -7.02
C ASP A 289 -21.95 -16.95 -8.33
N LEU A 290 -20.63 -17.13 -8.27
CA LEU A 290 -19.73 -17.15 -9.43
C LEU A 290 -19.51 -18.56 -9.99
N SER A 291 -20.08 -19.60 -9.38
CA SER A 291 -19.87 -21.01 -9.75
C SER A 291 -18.39 -21.40 -9.80
N LEU A 292 -17.62 -21.01 -8.78
CA LEU A 292 -16.20 -21.35 -8.64
C LEU A 292 -16.05 -22.52 -7.66
N TYR A 293 -15.46 -23.62 -8.13
CA TYR A 293 -15.39 -24.89 -7.41
C TYR A 293 -13.95 -25.33 -7.10
N SER A 294 -12.96 -24.63 -7.64
CA SER A 294 -11.53 -24.92 -7.43
C SER A 294 -10.73 -23.66 -7.09
N TRP A 295 -9.57 -23.86 -6.46
CA TRP A 295 -8.65 -22.75 -6.17
C TRP A 295 -8.08 -22.15 -7.46
N GLU A 296 -7.89 -22.96 -8.49
CA GLU A 296 -7.39 -22.56 -9.80
C GLU A 296 -8.36 -21.61 -10.51
N GLU A 297 -9.66 -21.91 -10.48
CA GLU A 297 -10.70 -21.00 -11.01
C GLU A 297 -10.75 -19.68 -10.24
N VAL A 298 -10.59 -19.73 -8.91
CA VAL A 298 -10.49 -18.51 -8.09
C VAL A 298 -9.26 -17.69 -8.48
N LEU A 299 -8.09 -18.33 -8.64
CA LEU A 299 -6.88 -17.65 -9.09
C LEU A 299 -7.02 -17.04 -10.48
N GLU A 300 -7.76 -17.67 -11.39
CA GLU A 300 -8.05 -17.09 -12.70
C GLU A 300 -8.80 -15.76 -12.57
N VAL A 301 -9.82 -15.70 -11.70
CA VAL A 301 -10.56 -14.46 -11.41
C VAL A 301 -9.67 -13.43 -10.71
N LEU A 302 -8.95 -13.83 -9.66
CA LEU A 302 -8.09 -12.92 -8.90
C LEU A 302 -6.97 -12.33 -9.78
N GLY A 303 -6.42 -13.12 -10.71
CA GLY A 303 -5.37 -12.72 -11.63
C GLY A 303 -5.81 -11.70 -12.68
N ARG A 304 -7.12 -11.47 -12.84
CA ARG A 304 -7.64 -10.36 -13.66
C ARG A 304 -7.36 -9.02 -12.98
N PHE A 305 -7.39 -8.96 -11.66
CA PHE A 305 -7.16 -7.77 -10.82
C PHE A 305 -5.73 -7.73 -10.24
N PRO A 306 -5.33 -6.67 -9.51
CA PRO A 306 -4.03 -6.62 -8.84
C PRO A 306 -3.90 -7.75 -7.82
N TRP A 307 -3.14 -8.78 -8.18
CA TRP A 307 -2.86 -9.92 -7.34
C TRP A 307 -1.41 -10.35 -7.53
N VAL A 308 -0.65 -10.43 -6.44
CA VAL A 308 0.75 -10.88 -6.46
C VAL A 308 0.84 -12.20 -5.70
N GLY A 309 1.05 -13.31 -6.43
CA GLY A 309 0.88 -14.64 -5.87
C GLY A 309 1.78 -14.91 -4.67
N VAL A 310 3.06 -14.51 -4.76
CA VAL A 310 4.04 -14.65 -3.66
C VAL A 310 3.64 -13.93 -2.37
N LEU A 311 2.80 -12.89 -2.46
CA LEU A 311 2.32 -12.14 -1.30
C LEU A 311 0.98 -12.68 -0.78
N PHE A 312 0.07 -13.07 -1.67
CA PHE A 312 -1.33 -13.26 -1.31
C PHE A 312 -1.82 -14.70 -1.36
N ASP A 313 -1.18 -15.60 -2.12
CA ASP A 313 -1.67 -16.97 -2.33
C ASP A 313 -1.85 -17.74 -1.01
N LYS A 314 -0.90 -17.59 -0.07
CA LYS A 314 -0.98 -18.29 1.22
C LYS A 314 -2.21 -17.87 2.03
N ALA A 315 -2.48 -16.57 2.13
CA ALA A 315 -3.62 -16.05 2.89
C ALA A 315 -4.94 -16.32 2.15
N GLY A 316 -4.93 -16.17 0.83
CA GLY A 316 -6.07 -16.46 -0.05
C GLY A 316 -6.49 -17.92 0.00
N LYS A 317 -5.55 -18.86 -0.18
CA LYS A 317 -5.83 -20.31 -0.14
C LYS A 317 -6.41 -20.72 1.22
N SER A 318 -5.86 -20.19 2.31
CA SER A 318 -6.39 -20.45 3.66
C SER A 318 -7.83 -19.96 3.83
N LEU A 319 -8.21 -18.83 3.23
CA LEU A 319 -9.59 -18.33 3.26
C LEU A 319 -10.51 -19.15 2.37
N TYR A 320 -10.04 -19.54 1.17
CA TYR A 320 -10.79 -20.43 0.28
C TYR A 320 -11.14 -21.75 0.99
N ASP A 321 -10.15 -22.41 1.61
CA ASP A 321 -10.35 -23.68 2.32
C ASP A 321 -11.32 -23.56 3.51
N ALA A 322 -11.28 -22.42 4.22
CA ALA A 322 -12.24 -22.14 5.28
C ALA A 322 -13.66 -21.94 4.74
N ALA A 323 -13.82 -21.29 3.58
CA ALA A 323 -15.13 -21.01 3.00
C ALA A 323 -15.81 -22.25 2.40
N THR A 324 -15.02 -23.16 1.81
CA THR A 324 -15.54 -24.39 1.20
C THR A 324 -15.88 -25.45 2.24
N SER A 325 -15.10 -25.57 3.33
CA SER A 325 -15.38 -26.52 4.42
C SER A 325 -16.66 -26.21 5.21
N VAL A 326 -17.07 -24.93 5.33
CA VAL A 326 -18.35 -24.54 5.94
C VAL A 326 -19.54 -24.93 5.05
N SER A 327 -19.35 -24.94 3.74
CA SER A 327 -20.41 -25.28 2.78
C SER A 327 -20.69 -26.79 2.77
N GLU A 328 -19.69 -27.63 3.05
CA GLU A 328 -19.85 -29.10 3.14
C GLU A 328 -20.55 -29.57 4.43
N THR A 329 -20.53 -28.78 5.50
CA THR A 329 -21.13 -29.15 6.80
C THR A 329 -22.59 -28.74 6.96
N THR A 330 -23.13 -27.97 6.01
CA THR A 330 -24.53 -27.48 6.02
C THR A 330 -25.39 -28.05 4.88
N GLY A 331 -24.84 -29.00 4.10
CA GLY A 331 -25.51 -29.70 2.99
C GLY A 331 -26.19 -31.00 3.39
#